data_AF-A0A1I2MY62-F1
#
_entry.id   AF-A0A1I2MY62-F1
#
_cell.length_a   1.000
_cell.length_b   1.000
_cell.length_c   1.000
_cell.angle_alpha   90.00
_cell.angle_beta   90.00
_cell.angle_gamma   90.00
#
_symmetry.space_group_name_H-M   'P 1'
#
loop_
_entity.id
_entity.type
_entity.pdbx_description
1 polymer ?
#
loop_
_entity_poly.entity_id
_entity_poly.type
_entity_poly.pdbx_seq_one_letter_code
_entity_poly.pdbx_strand_id
1 'polypeptide(L)'
;MSDTNTTPDRPREIVRDARALQRFCGMKYTEALRAVEHPLAQGILGERIRARTIIRVLTDHPDLSTSDPDSDSLITHLGRNGLWADEPFPAGLTTEDDYVSVVLAAEVLRLFDHTETATGGSGSYGVKHTMERFFQAHLAQFGYVSNGTAIHAAAALGIPLAANPADRLDPNATFGLMPEQIAYVDRVLEDRRTKSNTVRGHHHRPSGLAFLERALDEYHATGKQPARWNGLDEDPAPLTSPFHEWLIAQAGPGDFGSRALLAADYAAGLRDSDHAVARQPEELISILRTIGAHETVVEAGKVAIIDWARTAPQSTGIRTELSDNSRWDHEGWGAGSGDTERCKFDCPCGRGSIIEEHDNTPGFREHDRWIECDICRAEWQFVDGLPTRGWRLEPLRAA
;
A
#
# COMPACT_ATOMS: atom_id res chain seq x y z
N MET A 1 57.13 -16.78 14.03
CA MET A 1 56.48 -16.47 12.75
C MET A 1 55.33 -15.57 13.08
N SER A 2 55.43 -14.29 12.71
CA SER A 2 54.44 -13.27 13.04
C SER A 2 53.28 -13.39 12.06
N ASP A 3 52.11 -13.73 12.56
CA ASP A 3 50.86 -13.71 11.79
C ASP A 3 50.53 -12.27 11.43
N THR A 4 50.66 -11.95 10.14
CA THR A 4 50.20 -10.71 9.54
C THR A 4 48.68 -10.67 9.64
N ASN A 5 48.21 -9.82 10.55
CA ASN A 5 46.83 -9.38 10.67
C ASN A 5 46.47 -8.53 9.43
N THR A 6 46.13 -9.18 8.31
CA THR A 6 45.61 -8.51 7.13
C THR A 6 44.17 -8.11 7.38
N THR A 7 43.97 -6.85 7.77
CA THR A 7 42.67 -6.20 7.71
C THR A 7 42.12 -6.38 6.28
N PRO A 8 40.90 -6.92 6.09
CA PRO A 8 40.33 -7.05 4.76
C PRO A 8 40.30 -5.68 4.09
N ASP A 9 40.79 -5.62 2.85
CA ASP A 9 40.91 -4.37 2.10
C ASP A 9 39.51 -3.77 1.89
N ARG A 10 39.28 -2.55 2.39
CA ARG A 10 37.96 -1.93 2.37
C ARG A 10 37.53 -1.63 0.92
N PRO A 11 36.25 -1.81 0.57
CA PRO A 11 35.76 -1.45 -0.76
C PRO A 11 36.11 0.00 -1.10
N ARG A 12 36.69 0.22 -2.28
CA ARG A 12 37.14 1.56 -2.73
C ARG A 12 36.03 2.61 -2.68
N GLU A 13 34.78 2.19 -2.91
CA GLU A 13 33.64 3.10 -2.88
C GLU A 13 33.32 3.64 -1.48
N ILE A 14 33.42 2.80 -0.44
CA ILE A 14 33.22 3.20 0.97
C ILE A 14 34.26 4.26 1.35
N VAL A 15 35.52 4.02 1.01
CA VAL A 15 36.62 4.97 1.28
C VAL A 15 36.38 6.31 0.57
N ARG A 16 35.91 6.28 -0.69
CA ARG A 16 35.61 7.51 -1.44
C ARG A 16 34.39 8.24 -0.87
N ASP A 17 33.36 7.53 -0.44
CA ASP A 17 32.17 8.11 0.19
C ASP A 17 32.52 8.75 1.54
N ALA A 18 33.28 8.05 2.39
CA ALA A 18 33.74 8.57 3.68
C ALA A 18 34.63 9.81 3.52
N ARG A 19 35.55 9.84 2.54
CA ARG A 19 36.38 11.04 2.26
C ARG A 19 35.54 12.21 1.75
N ALA A 20 34.51 11.95 0.95
CA ALA A 20 33.63 13.01 0.47
C ALA A 20 32.83 13.61 1.63
N LEU A 21 32.23 12.76 2.48
CA LEU A 21 31.48 13.18 3.66
C LEU A 21 32.36 13.94 4.66
N GLN A 22 33.58 13.44 4.91
CA GLN A 22 34.57 14.12 5.75
C GLN A 22 34.83 15.56 5.28
N ARG A 23 35.08 15.76 3.98
CA ARG A 23 35.37 17.09 3.42
C ARG A 23 34.15 18.00 3.42
N PHE A 24 32.99 17.44 3.10
CA PHE A 24 31.76 18.21 2.99
C PHE A 24 31.28 18.69 4.36
N CYS A 25 31.28 17.82 5.37
CA CYS A 25 30.75 18.14 6.70
C CYS A 25 31.80 18.61 7.72
N GLY A 26 33.09 18.55 7.38
CA GLY A 26 34.18 18.90 8.30
C GLY A 26 34.40 17.91 9.46
N MET A 27 33.72 16.75 9.46
CA MET A 27 33.86 15.71 10.49
C MET A 27 35.17 14.92 10.38
N LYS A 28 35.53 14.12 11.40
CA LYS A 28 36.73 13.26 11.32
C LYS A 28 36.51 12.13 10.32
N TYR A 29 37.59 11.70 9.66
CA TYR A 29 37.52 10.58 8.70
C TYR A 29 36.98 9.28 9.33
N THR A 30 37.32 9.00 10.59
CA THR A 30 36.82 7.83 11.32
C THR A 30 35.33 7.90 11.63
N GLU A 31 34.79 9.10 11.85
CA GLU A 31 33.34 9.32 12.02
C GLU A 31 32.62 9.14 10.69
N ALA A 32 33.12 9.77 9.63
CA ALA A 32 32.58 9.59 8.28
C ALA A 32 32.61 8.12 7.82
N LEU A 33 33.67 7.39 8.17
CA LEU A 33 33.80 5.98 7.84
C LEU A 33 32.76 5.13 8.58
N ARG A 34 32.55 5.36 9.89
CA ARG A 34 31.49 4.67 10.65
C ARG A 34 30.11 4.95 10.08
N ALA A 35 29.81 6.20 9.73
CA ALA A 35 28.53 6.58 9.11
C ALA A 35 28.27 5.83 7.79
N VAL A 36 29.27 5.77 6.91
CA VAL A 36 29.16 5.10 5.61
C VAL A 36 29.17 3.56 5.72
N GLU A 37 29.87 3.01 6.73
CA GLU A 37 29.89 1.56 7.04
C GLU A 37 28.72 1.14 7.94
N HIS A 38 27.87 2.08 8.39
CA HIS A 38 26.79 1.79 9.33
C HIS A 38 25.86 0.71 8.75
N PRO A 39 25.41 -0.28 9.54
CA PRO A 39 24.62 -1.40 9.03
C PRO A 39 23.33 -0.96 8.31
N LEU A 40 22.65 0.05 8.85
CA LEU A 40 21.44 0.64 8.23
C LEU A 40 21.74 1.49 6.98
N ALA A 41 23.00 1.86 6.74
CA ALA A 41 23.39 2.64 5.57
C ALA A 41 23.72 1.76 4.35
N GLN A 42 23.58 0.43 4.44
CA GLN A 42 23.99 -0.48 3.36
C GLN A 42 22.89 -0.78 2.31
N GLY A 43 21.73 -0.15 2.44
CA GLY A 43 20.57 -0.31 1.56
C GLY A 43 19.70 -1.49 1.96
N ILE A 44 18.46 -1.22 2.38
CA ILE A 44 17.50 -2.21 2.86
C ILE A 44 16.50 -2.55 1.75
N LEU A 45 15.76 -1.56 1.27
CA LEU A 45 14.79 -1.71 0.17
C LEU A 45 15.41 -1.52 -1.20
N GLY A 46 16.60 -0.89 -1.27
CA GLY A 46 17.30 -0.67 -2.52
C GLY A 46 18.81 -0.66 -2.37
N GLU A 47 19.51 -0.19 -3.39
CA GLU A 47 20.97 -0.04 -3.33
C GLU A 47 21.38 1.01 -2.27
N ARG A 48 22.57 0.84 -1.70
CA ARG A 48 23.18 1.84 -0.82
C ARG A 48 23.19 3.22 -1.49
N ILE A 49 22.67 4.22 -0.79
CA ILE A 49 22.77 5.61 -1.22
C ILE A 49 24.17 6.11 -0.92
N ARG A 50 24.90 6.47 -1.98
CA ARG A 50 26.27 6.98 -1.86
C ARG A 50 26.27 8.34 -1.20
N ALA A 51 27.18 8.58 -0.26
CA ALA A 51 27.33 9.90 0.38
C ALA A 51 27.53 11.02 -0.65
N ARG A 52 28.24 10.73 -1.75
CA ARG A 52 28.40 11.67 -2.87
C ARG A 52 27.08 12.05 -3.56
N THR A 53 26.09 11.15 -3.60
CA THR A 53 24.76 11.45 -4.16
C THR A 53 24.02 12.43 -3.26
N ILE A 54 24.03 12.19 -1.94
CA ILE A 54 23.44 13.08 -0.94
C ILE A 54 24.12 14.46 -0.99
N ILE A 55 25.45 14.52 -1.07
CA ILE A 55 26.20 15.78 -1.18
C ILE A 55 25.81 16.54 -2.46
N ARG A 56 25.77 15.86 -3.61
CA ARG A 56 25.48 16.47 -4.92
C ARG A 56 24.13 17.19 -4.94
N VAL A 57 23.13 16.67 -4.23
CA VAL A 57 21.81 17.30 -4.14
C VAL A 57 21.89 18.71 -3.56
N LEU A 58 22.74 18.93 -2.56
CA LEU A 58 22.85 20.23 -1.92
C LEU A 58 23.63 21.24 -2.78
N THR A 59 24.49 20.75 -3.68
CA THR A 59 25.33 21.62 -4.50
C THR A 59 24.73 21.90 -5.87
N ASP A 60 24.05 20.94 -6.48
CA ASP A 60 23.75 20.98 -7.92
C ASP A 60 22.24 20.87 -8.25
N HIS A 61 21.36 20.75 -7.25
CA HIS A 61 19.94 20.49 -7.53
C HIS A 61 19.22 21.79 -7.97
N PRO A 62 18.54 21.79 -9.13
CA PRO A 62 18.00 23.01 -9.73
C PRO A 62 16.99 23.73 -8.84
N ASP A 63 16.20 22.98 -8.07
CA ASP A 63 15.17 23.55 -7.19
C ASP A 63 15.66 23.84 -5.77
N LEU A 64 16.84 23.33 -5.38
CA LEU A 64 17.36 23.47 -4.00
C LEU A 64 18.61 24.35 -3.92
N SER A 65 19.17 24.75 -5.06
CA SER A 65 20.42 25.50 -5.15
C SER A 65 20.25 26.71 -6.08
N THR A 66 20.79 27.86 -5.69
CA THR A 66 20.86 29.08 -6.52
C THR A 66 22.29 29.60 -6.58
N SER A 67 22.61 30.44 -7.57
CA SER A 67 23.89 31.16 -7.59
C SER A 67 23.96 32.18 -6.47
N ASP A 68 25.06 32.14 -5.72
CA ASP A 68 25.41 33.18 -4.76
C ASP A 68 25.65 34.49 -5.51
N PRO A 69 24.97 35.61 -5.17
CA PRO A 69 25.27 36.90 -5.77
C PRO A 69 26.68 37.42 -5.42
N ASP A 70 27.27 36.96 -4.30
CA ASP A 70 28.55 37.43 -3.78
C ASP A 70 29.72 36.45 -4.04
N SER A 71 29.46 35.29 -4.66
CA SER A 71 30.50 34.32 -5.04
C SER A 71 30.12 33.47 -6.26
N ASP A 72 31.10 32.86 -6.92
CA ASP A 72 30.84 31.89 -8.01
C ASP A 72 30.33 30.52 -7.48
N SER A 73 29.87 30.45 -6.23
CA SER A 73 29.40 29.21 -5.61
C SER A 73 27.88 29.12 -5.63
N LEU A 74 27.35 27.89 -5.51
CA LEU A 74 25.92 27.64 -5.37
C LEU A 74 25.57 27.61 -3.88
N ILE A 75 24.54 28.36 -3.48
CA ILE A 75 23.97 28.32 -2.14
C ILE A 75 22.80 27.34 -2.14
N THR A 76 22.80 26.42 -1.18
CA THR A 76 21.61 25.61 -0.90
C THR A 76 20.60 26.40 -0.11
N HIS A 77 19.34 26.36 -0.52
CA HIS A 77 18.21 26.87 0.27
C HIS A 77 17.69 25.83 1.25
N LEU A 78 18.31 24.67 1.36
CA LEU A 78 17.87 23.60 2.24
C LEU A 78 18.66 23.62 3.55
N GLY A 79 17.94 23.66 4.66
CA GLY A 79 18.50 23.44 6.00
C GLY A 79 17.60 22.52 6.82
N ARG A 80 17.88 22.40 8.13
CA ARG A 80 17.17 21.46 9.02
C ARG A 80 15.65 21.67 9.04
N ASN A 81 15.20 22.93 8.96
CA ASN A 81 13.78 23.27 8.99
C ASN A 81 13.07 23.13 7.63
N GLY A 82 13.82 22.83 6.56
CA GLY A 82 13.30 22.67 5.20
C GLY A 82 13.86 23.72 4.25
N LEU A 83 13.08 24.09 3.23
CA LEU A 83 13.41 25.12 2.27
C LEU A 83 13.55 26.49 2.96
N TRP A 84 14.37 27.36 2.40
CA TRP A 84 14.61 28.73 2.82
C TRP A 84 15.07 28.88 4.29
N ALA A 85 15.67 27.83 4.85
CA ALA A 85 16.13 27.86 6.23
C ALA A 85 17.33 28.82 6.40
N ASP A 86 17.33 29.57 7.51
CA ASP A 86 18.41 30.51 7.87
C ASP A 86 19.77 29.82 8.08
N GLU A 87 19.76 28.53 8.44
CA GLU A 87 20.94 27.71 8.65
C GLU A 87 21.06 26.66 7.53
N PRO A 88 21.85 26.93 6.47
CA PRO A 88 21.99 26.02 5.35
C PRO A 88 22.83 24.79 5.71
N PHE A 89 22.62 23.68 4.99
CA PHE A 89 23.55 22.54 5.05
C PHE A 89 24.99 22.96 4.68
N PRO A 90 26.02 22.32 5.27
CA PRO A 90 26.02 21.05 6.00
C PRO A 90 25.81 21.17 7.53
N ALA A 91 25.38 22.31 8.07
CA ALA A 91 25.29 22.49 9.53
C ALA A 91 24.47 21.40 10.25
N GLY A 92 23.49 20.80 9.56
CA GLY A 92 22.70 19.67 10.04
C GLY A 92 23.20 18.26 9.70
N LEU A 93 24.36 18.08 9.06
CA LEU A 93 24.96 16.78 8.70
C LEU A 93 26.32 16.58 9.38
N THR A 94 26.40 16.86 10.68
CA THR A 94 27.69 16.94 11.38
C THR A 94 28.02 15.68 12.18
N THR A 95 27.06 14.77 12.32
CA THR A 95 27.23 13.53 13.09
C THR A 95 27.02 12.28 12.24
N GLU A 96 27.39 11.12 12.81
CA GLU A 96 27.09 9.81 12.25
C GLU A 96 25.57 9.61 12.09
N ASP A 97 24.82 9.96 13.12
CA ASP A 97 23.36 9.79 13.16
C ASP A 97 22.64 10.68 12.14
N ASP A 98 23.14 11.89 11.86
CA ASP A 98 22.53 12.76 10.84
C ASP A 98 22.59 12.12 9.45
N TYR A 99 23.74 11.52 9.09
CA TYR A 99 23.89 10.83 7.82
C TYR A 99 22.98 9.60 7.75
N VAL A 100 22.98 8.77 8.80
CA VAL A 100 22.14 7.58 8.87
C VAL A 100 20.65 7.96 8.82
N SER A 101 20.25 9.08 9.42
CA SER A 101 18.88 9.58 9.37
C SER A 101 18.43 9.94 7.96
N VAL A 102 19.29 10.59 7.15
CA VAL A 102 18.98 10.87 5.73
C VAL A 102 18.84 9.58 4.94
N VAL A 103 19.72 8.60 5.17
CA VAL A 103 19.65 7.30 4.47
C VAL A 103 18.40 6.54 4.87
N LEU A 104 18.05 6.49 6.15
CA LEU A 104 16.83 5.83 6.63
C LEU A 104 15.57 6.52 6.11
N ALA A 105 15.53 7.86 6.10
CA ALA A 105 14.42 8.60 5.50
C ALA A 105 14.25 8.22 4.03
N ALA A 106 15.36 8.03 3.29
CA ALA A 106 15.29 7.56 1.92
C ALA A 106 14.84 6.09 1.80
N GLU A 107 15.19 5.20 2.73
CA GLU A 107 14.62 3.85 2.76
C GLU A 107 13.10 3.88 2.99
N VAL A 108 12.58 4.77 3.85
CA VAL A 108 11.12 4.94 4.00
C VAL A 108 10.49 5.50 2.72
N LEU A 109 11.11 6.48 2.07
CA LEU A 109 10.59 7.04 0.81
C LEU A 109 10.50 6.01 -0.31
N ARG A 110 11.41 5.02 -0.34
CA ARG A 110 11.38 3.91 -1.30
C ARG A 110 10.19 2.97 -1.16
N LEU A 111 9.43 3.04 -0.05
CA LEU A 111 8.18 2.31 0.08
C LEU A 111 7.14 2.79 -0.93
N PHE A 112 7.13 4.09 -1.20
CA PHE A 112 6.08 4.75 -1.94
C PHE A 112 6.38 4.78 -3.43
N ASP A 113 5.36 4.52 -4.25
CA ASP A 113 5.42 4.70 -5.68
C ASP A 113 5.54 6.19 -6.02
N HIS A 114 6.36 6.49 -7.03
CA HIS A 114 6.62 7.85 -7.47
C HIS A 114 5.65 8.26 -8.57
N THR A 115 5.26 9.52 -8.57
CA THR A 115 4.52 10.17 -9.66
C THR A 115 5.46 11.01 -10.52
N GLU A 116 5.08 11.30 -11.76
CA GLU A 116 5.92 12.10 -12.68
C GLU A 116 6.12 13.54 -12.20
N THR A 117 5.17 14.07 -11.44
CA THR A 117 5.18 15.42 -10.89
C THR A 117 4.86 15.39 -9.39
N ALA A 118 5.21 16.46 -8.68
CA ALA A 118 4.75 16.65 -7.30
C ALA A 118 3.22 16.63 -7.21
N THR A 119 2.69 15.96 -6.18
CA THR A 119 1.25 15.68 -6.01
C THR A 119 0.70 16.29 -4.72
N GLY A 120 -0.53 16.79 -4.74
CA GLY A 120 -1.18 17.21 -3.49
C GLY A 120 -1.33 16.04 -2.52
N GLY A 121 -1.11 16.27 -1.22
CA GLY A 121 -1.25 15.24 -0.18
C GLY A 121 0.04 14.53 0.25
N SER A 122 1.17 14.82 -0.41
CA SER A 122 2.50 14.26 -0.11
C SER A 122 3.51 15.33 0.34
N GLY A 123 3.03 16.34 1.07
CA GLY A 123 3.87 17.42 1.58
C GLY A 123 4.93 16.91 2.56
N SER A 124 6.13 17.47 2.49
CA SER A 124 7.31 17.08 3.28
C SER A 124 7.03 17.08 4.78
N TYR A 125 6.19 18.02 5.26
CA TYR A 125 5.76 18.08 6.66
C TYR A 125 4.93 16.87 7.08
N GLY A 126 3.98 16.43 6.26
CA GLY A 126 3.18 15.24 6.54
C GLY A 126 4.05 13.99 6.48
N VAL A 127 4.83 13.86 5.41
CA VAL A 127 5.72 12.72 5.17
C VAL A 127 6.78 12.56 6.27
N LYS A 128 7.36 13.66 6.78
CA LYS A 128 8.30 13.55 7.91
C LYS A 128 7.62 13.01 9.17
N HIS A 129 6.35 13.36 9.44
CA HIS A 129 5.61 12.85 10.60
C HIS A 129 5.29 11.37 10.45
N THR A 130 5.00 10.92 9.23
CA THR A 130 4.92 9.48 8.89
C THR A 130 6.23 8.77 9.25
N MET A 131 7.38 9.31 8.84
CA MET A 131 8.70 8.75 9.15
C MET A 131 8.99 8.75 10.65
N GLU A 132 8.71 9.85 11.36
CA GLU A 132 8.90 9.95 12.81
C GLU A 132 8.11 8.87 13.55
N ARG A 133 6.83 8.68 13.20
CA ARG A 133 6.00 7.61 13.78
C ARG A 133 6.54 6.22 13.44
N PHE A 134 6.98 6.03 12.20
CA PHE A 134 7.54 4.75 11.74
C PHE A 134 8.82 4.41 12.53
N PHE A 135 9.77 5.33 12.63
CA PHE A 135 11.00 5.13 13.40
C PHE A 135 10.73 5.06 14.90
N GLN A 136 9.77 5.80 15.44
CA GLN A 136 9.40 5.66 16.85
C GLN A 136 8.89 4.25 17.19
N ALA A 137 8.24 3.56 16.25
CA ALA A 137 7.75 2.20 16.42
C ALA A 137 8.86 1.13 16.34
N HIS A 138 9.85 1.31 15.45
CA HIS A 138 10.82 0.27 15.12
C HIS A 138 12.27 0.58 15.55
N LEU A 139 12.61 1.86 15.69
CA LEU A 139 13.98 2.32 15.87
C LEU A 139 14.07 3.70 16.56
N ALA A 140 13.60 3.78 17.80
CA ALA A 140 13.37 5.04 18.53
C ALA A 140 14.57 6.01 18.58
N GLN A 141 15.81 5.53 18.43
CA GLN A 141 17.00 6.38 18.35
C GLN A 141 16.96 7.37 17.16
N PHE A 142 16.22 7.04 16.10
CA PHE A 142 15.98 7.90 14.93
C PHE A 142 14.53 8.42 14.88
N GLY A 143 13.83 8.47 16.02
CA GLY A 143 12.41 8.83 16.10
C GLY A 143 12.09 10.28 15.71
N TYR A 144 13.10 11.16 15.58
CA TYR A 144 12.94 12.52 15.10
C TYR A 144 13.48 12.68 13.68
N VAL A 145 12.68 13.27 12.78
CA VAL A 145 13.06 13.50 11.39
C VAL A 145 12.80 14.97 11.05
N SER A 146 13.87 15.70 10.76
CA SER A 146 13.73 17.09 10.37
C SER A 146 13.08 17.20 8.99
N ASN A 147 12.38 18.32 8.74
CA ASN A 147 11.78 18.56 7.42
C ASN A 147 12.85 18.60 6.32
N GLY A 148 14.01 19.19 6.63
CA GLY A 148 15.18 19.18 5.76
C GLY A 148 15.68 17.78 5.41
N THR A 149 15.72 16.88 6.40
CA THR A 149 16.10 15.47 6.20
C THR A 149 15.20 14.78 5.19
N ALA A 150 13.88 14.96 5.30
CA ALA A 150 12.91 14.38 4.37
C ALA A 150 13.09 14.91 2.95
N ILE A 151 13.22 16.24 2.78
CA ILE A 151 13.43 16.87 1.47
C ILE A 151 14.76 16.43 0.84
N HIS A 152 15.82 16.37 1.65
CA HIS A 152 17.15 15.95 1.20
C HIS A 152 17.16 14.51 0.72
N ALA A 153 16.52 13.61 1.49
CA ALA A 153 16.35 12.22 1.12
C ALA A 153 15.55 12.07 -0.18
N ALA A 154 14.45 12.82 -0.34
CA ALA A 154 13.63 12.80 -1.54
C ALA A 154 14.40 13.23 -2.79
N ALA A 155 15.12 14.35 -2.73
CA ALA A 155 15.97 14.80 -3.82
C ALA A 155 17.12 13.83 -4.11
N ALA A 156 17.69 13.16 -3.10
CA ALA A 156 18.74 12.15 -3.29
C ALA A 156 18.25 10.90 -4.04
N LEU A 157 16.97 10.58 -3.92
CA LEU A 157 16.29 9.53 -4.69
C LEU A 157 15.83 9.99 -6.08
N GLY A 158 15.89 11.30 -6.36
CA GLY A 158 15.34 11.88 -7.58
C GLY A 158 13.81 11.89 -7.61
N ILE A 159 13.16 11.88 -6.44
CA ILE A 159 11.71 12.07 -6.34
C ILE A 159 11.39 13.51 -6.78
N PRO A 160 10.41 13.74 -7.67
CA PRO A 160 10.03 15.08 -8.07
C PRO A 160 9.66 15.96 -6.87
N LEU A 161 10.15 17.20 -6.87
CA LEU A 161 9.91 18.18 -5.81
C LEU A 161 9.26 19.43 -6.39
N ALA A 162 8.36 20.04 -5.63
CA ALA A 162 7.86 21.39 -5.92
C ALA A 162 7.75 22.20 -4.63
N ALA A 163 8.28 23.42 -4.63
CA ALA A 163 7.98 24.39 -3.58
C ALA A 163 6.50 24.79 -3.64
N ASN A 164 5.91 25.17 -2.51
CA ASN A 164 4.55 25.68 -2.50
C ASN A 164 4.46 27.00 -3.29
N PRO A 165 3.70 27.07 -4.39
CA PRO A 165 3.65 28.27 -5.22
C PRO A 165 2.92 29.44 -4.54
N ALA A 166 2.10 29.18 -3.52
CA ALA A 166 1.31 30.20 -2.83
C ALA A 166 2.12 31.02 -1.81
N ASP A 167 3.20 30.46 -1.28
CA ASP A 167 4.06 31.13 -0.30
C ASP A 167 5.54 30.91 -0.65
N ARG A 168 6.19 31.99 -1.10
CA ARG A 168 7.58 31.97 -1.58
C ARG A 168 8.60 31.60 -0.49
N LEU A 169 8.20 31.61 0.78
CA LEU A 169 9.07 31.26 1.92
C LEU A 169 8.52 30.07 2.72
N ASP A 170 7.61 29.27 2.14
CA ASP A 170 7.16 28.04 2.78
C ASP A 170 8.35 27.08 2.94
N PRO A 171 8.67 26.64 4.17
CA PRO A 171 9.78 25.70 4.38
C PRO A 171 9.48 24.30 3.85
N ASN A 172 8.24 24.01 3.43
CA ASN A 172 7.82 22.70 2.98
C ASN A 172 7.93 22.54 1.46
N ALA A 173 8.24 21.32 1.05
CA ALA A 173 8.18 20.90 -0.35
C ALA A 173 7.04 19.90 -0.53
N THR A 174 6.49 19.84 -1.74
CA THR A 174 5.56 18.79 -2.16
C THR A 174 6.34 17.72 -2.89
N PHE A 175 6.10 16.44 -2.58
CA PHE A 175 6.80 15.31 -3.19
C PHE A 175 5.99 14.67 -4.32
N GLY A 176 6.65 14.07 -5.30
CA GLY A 176 6.01 13.23 -6.32
C GLY A 176 5.80 11.80 -5.80
N LEU A 177 4.89 11.63 -4.84
CA LEU A 177 4.58 10.33 -4.21
C LEU A 177 3.08 10.06 -4.26
N MET A 178 2.69 8.79 -4.26
CA MET A 178 1.29 8.37 -4.16
C MET A 178 0.72 8.67 -2.74
N PRO A 179 -0.21 9.65 -2.60
CA PRO A 179 -0.73 10.04 -1.28
C PRO A 179 -1.47 8.93 -0.54
N GLU A 180 -2.13 8.03 -1.27
CA GLU A 180 -2.90 6.93 -0.71
C GLU A 180 -2.01 5.93 0.04
N GLN A 181 -0.79 5.70 -0.44
CA GLN A 181 0.18 4.81 0.23
C GLN A 181 0.75 5.47 1.51
N ILE A 182 0.94 6.78 1.51
CA ILE A 182 1.35 7.54 2.70
C ILE A 182 0.25 7.48 3.76
N ALA A 183 -1.00 7.75 3.36
CA ALA A 183 -2.16 7.67 4.22
C ALA A 183 -2.36 6.24 4.79
N TYR A 184 -2.15 5.22 3.97
CA TYR A 184 -2.16 3.82 4.42
C TYR A 184 -1.15 3.57 5.55
N VAL A 185 0.12 3.96 5.37
CA VAL A 185 1.17 3.75 6.38
C VAL A 185 0.84 4.50 7.66
N ASP A 186 0.38 5.75 7.55
CA ASP A 186 -0.05 6.55 8.70
C ASP A 186 -1.16 5.88 9.50
N ARG A 187 -2.17 5.34 8.82
CA ARG A 187 -3.27 4.62 9.47
C ARG A 187 -2.81 3.33 10.13
N VAL A 188 -1.94 2.55 9.49
CA VAL A 188 -1.37 1.33 10.12
C VAL A 188 -0.63 1.68 11.41
N LEU A 189 0.17 2.75 11.38
CA LEU A 189 0.92 3.21 12.56
C LEU A 189 -0.02 3.75 13.64
N GLU A 190 -1.10 4.44 13.27
CA GLU A 190 -2.10 4.93 14.23
C GLU A 190 -2.96 3.81 14.82
N ASP A 191 -3.39 2.83 14.03
CA ASP A 191 -4.16 1.68 14.52
C ASP A 191 -3.39 0.89 15.59
N ARG A 192 -2.08 0.72 15.40
CA ARG A 192 -1.19 0.11 16.42
C ARG A 192 -1.23 0.88 17.75
N ARG A 193 -1.47 2.19 17.71
CA ARG A 193 -1.53 3.07 18.90
C ARG A 193 -2.91 3.09 19.55
N THR A 194 -3.98 3.23 18.77
CA THR A 194 -5.32 3.51 19.30
C THR A 194 -6.31 2.36 19.18
N LYS A 195 -6.04 1.35 18.35
CA LYS A 195 -6.94 0.23 18.00
C LYS A 195 -8.33 0.67 17.52
N SER A 196 -8.45 1.92 17.06
CA SER A 196 -9.73 2.53 16.66
C SER A 196 -9.85 2.72 15.15
N ASN A 197 -8.77 2.51 14.40
CA ASN A 197 -8.67 2.88 12.99
C ASN A 197 -8.12 1.73 12.15
N THR A 198 -8.68 0.54 12.33
CA THR A 198 -8.17 -0.70 11.74
C THR A 198 -8.24 -0.66 10.23
N VAL A 199 -7.06 -0.70 9.60
CA VAL A 199 -6.90 -0.85 8.17
C VAL A 199 -7.37 -2.24 7.76
N ARG A 200 -8.31 -2.33 6.82
CA ARG A 200 -8.87 -3.62 6.36
C ARG A 200 -8.63 -3.85 4.87
N GLY A 201 -8.42 -2.78 4.10
CA GLY A 201 -7.98 -2.85 2.72
C GLY A 201 -6.46 -2.75 2.62
N HIS A 202 -5.82 -3.64 1.86
CA HIS A 202 -4.36 -3.63 1.66
C HIS A 202 -3.92 -3.25 0.23
N HIS A 203 -4.84 -2.73 -0.59
CA HIS A 203 -4.55 -2.36 -1.98
C HIS A 203 -3.64 -1.12 -2.09
N HIS A 204 -3.69 -0.22 -1.12
CA HIS A 204 -2.74 0.89 -1.00
C HIS A 204 -1.53 0.58 -0.10
N ARG A 205 -1.33 -0.68 0.30
CA ARG A 205 -0.14 -1.05 1.06
C ARG A 205 1.09 -0.87 0.17
N PRO A 206 2.06 -0.02 0.56
CA PRO A 206 3.30 0.07 -0.19
C PRO A 206 4.09 -1.24 -0.12
N SER A 207 4.71 -1.58 -1.25
CA SER A 207 5.55 -2.77 -1.35
C SER A 207 6.77 -2.66 -0.42
N GLY A 208 7.22 -3.78 0.14
CA GLY A 208 8.37 -3.79 1.04
C GLY A 208 8.09 -3.26 2.45
N LEU A 209 6.89 -2.75 2.76
CA LEU A 209 6.56 -2.23 4.11
C LEU A 209 6.81 -3.28 5.19
N ALA A 210 6.19 -4.46 5.07
CA ALA A 210 6.37 -5.55 6.02
C ALA A 210 7.82 -6.05 6.09
N PHE A 211 8.57 -5.93 4.98
CA PHE A 211 9.98 -6.27 4.97
C PHE A 211 10.81 -5.25 5.77
N LEU A 212 10.61 -3.95 5.52
CA LEU A 212 11.33 -2.88 6.20
C LEU A 212 11.06 -2.91 7.71
N GLU A 213 9.82 -3.11 8.13
CA GLU A 213 9.46 -3.25 9.55
C GLU A 213 10.27 -4.37 10.22
N ARG A 214 10.24 -5.59 9.64
CA ARG A 214 11.00 -6.73 10.16
C ARG A 214 12.51 -6.49 10.15
N ALA A 215 13.02 -5.85 9.10
CA ALA A 215 14.44 -5.53 8.95
C ALA A 215 14.93 -4.56 10.03
N LEU A 216 14.13 -3.54 10.36
CA LEU A 216 14.45 -2.58 11.42
C LEU A 216 14.30 -3.20 12.81
N ASP A 217 13.28 -4.04 13.04
CA ASP A 217 13.11 -4.78 14.30
C ASP A 217 14.26 -5.75 14.54
N GLU A 218 14.72 -6.47 13.51
CA GLU A 218 15.88 -7.35 13.58
C GLU A 218 17.17 -6.58 13.88
N TYR A 219 17.38 -5.44 13.22
CA TYR A 219 18.50 -4.56 13.53
C TYR A 219 18.41 -4.06 14.98
N HIS A 220 17.25 -3.61 15.44
CA HIS A 220 17.07 -3.13 16.80
C HIS A 220 17.41 -4.22 17.83
N ALA A 221 17.02 -5.47 17.56
CA ALA A 221 17.29 -6.60 18.45
C ALA A 221 18.74 -7.09 18.41
N THR A 222 19.45 -6.96 17.27
CA THR A 222 20.73 -7.66 17.05
C THR A 222 21.92 -6.75 16.76
N GLY A 223 21.67 -5.50 16.34
CA GLY A 223 22.66 -4.58 15.79
C GLY A 223 23.27 -5.01 14.45
N LYS A 224 22.79 -6.11 13.85
CA LYS A 224 23.35 -6.65 12.60
C LYS A 224 22.75 -5.98 11.38
N GLN A 225 23.54 -5.90 10.31
CA GLN A 225 23.08 -5.41 9.02
C GLN A 225 21.86 -6.19 8.54
N PRO A 226 20.72 -5.52 8.25
CA PRO A 226 19.56 -6.19 7.69
C PRO A 226 19.85 -6.82 6.34
N ALA A 227 19.11 -7.88 6.02
CA ALA A 227 19.08 -8.41 4.67
C ALA A 227 18.53 -7.37 3.69
N ARG A 228 18.94 -7.46 2.42
CA ARG A 228 18.37 -6.63 1.35
C ARG A 228 17.08 -7.25 0.85
N TRP A 229 16.07 -6.42 0.63
CA TRP A 229 14.81 -6.83 0.04
C TRP A 229 15.02 -7.32 -1.41
N ASN A 230 14.30 -8.37 -1.79
CA ASN A 230 14.35 -8.95 -3.14
C ASN A 230 13.41 -8.27 -4.14
N GLY A 231 12.64 -7.25 -3.70
CA GLY A 231 11.68 -6.53 -4.55
C GLY A 231 10.35 -7.24 -4.76
N LEU A 232 10.04 -8.30 -4.00
CA LEU A 232 8.79 -9.05 -4.13
C LEU A 232 8.05 -9.07 -2.78
N ASP A 233 6.77 -8.71 -2.82
CA ASP A 233 5.83 -8.95 -1.72
C ASP A 233 5.11 -10.29 -1.94
N GLU A 234 4.97 -11.07 -0.87
CA GLU A 234 4.10 -12.24 -0.85
C GLU A 234 2.65 -11.71 -0.86
N ASP A 235 1.95 -11.89 -1.97
CA ASP A 235 0.52 -11.58 -2.17
C ASP A 235 0.14 -10.08 -2.26
N PRO A 236 0.46 -9.38 -3.36
CA PRO A 236 -0.05 -8.03 -3.59
C PRO A 236 -1.58 -8.07 -3.74
N ALA A 237 -2.27 -7.23 -2.97
CA ALA A 237 -3.71 -7.05 -3.13
C ALA A 237 -4.01 -6.45 -4.52
N PRO A 238 -5.04 -6.92 -5.23
CA PRO A 238 -5.37 -6.38 -6.54
C PRO A 238 -5.78 -4.92 -6.41
N LEU A 239 -5.26 -4.10 -7.32
CA LEU A 239 -5.58 -2.67 -7.40
C LEU A 239 -6.91 -2.41 -8.09
N THR A 240 -7.41 -3.36 -8.88
CA THR A 240 -8.64 -3.20 -9.66
C THR A 240 -9.30 -4.54 -10.01
N SER A 241 -10.56 -4.47 -10.45
CA SER A 241 -11.31 -5.56 -11.08
C SER A 241 -12.33 -4.98 -12.07
N PRO A 242 -12.82 -5.75 -13.06
CA PRO A 242 -13.85 -5.27 -13.97
C PRO A 242 -15.10 -4.73 -13.26
N PHE A 243 -15.54 -5.40 -12.19
CA PHE A 243 -16.70 -4.98 -11.40
C PHE A 243 -16.40 -3.70 -10.62
N HIS A 244 -15.21 -3.62 -10.02
CA HIS A 244 -14.76 -2.44 -9.30
C HIS A 244 -14.78 -1.19 -10.18
N GLU A 245 -14.17 -1.25 -11.37
CA GLU A 245 -14.11 -0.13 -12.31
C GLU A 245 -15.51 0.35 -12.71
N TRP A 246 -16.40 -0.61 -12.99
CA TRP A 246 -17.78 -0.26 -13.33
C TRP A 246 -18.54 0.37 -12.17
N LEU A 247 -18.34 -0.14 -10.95
CA LEU A 247 -19.02 0.37 -9.76
C LEU A 247 -18.57 1.81 -9.48
N ILE A 248 -17.26 2.08 -9.44
CA ILE A 248 -16.76 3.44 -9.17
C ILE A 248 -17.13 4.42 -10.29
N ALA A 249 -17.29 3.96 -11.54
CA ALA A 249 -17.80 4.79 -12.62
C ALA A 249 -19.26 5.26 -12.41
N GLN A 250 -20.00 4.64 -11.48
CA GLN A 250 -21.33 5.09 -11.08
C GLN A 250 -21.31 6.17 -9.98
N ALA A 251 -20.13 6.50 -9.42
CA ALA A 251 -20.01 7.40 -8.28
C ALA A 251 -20.51 8.81 -8.63
N GLY A 252 -21.32 9.36 -7.73
CA GLY A 252 -21.87 10.71 -7.89
C GLY A 252 -22.71 11.12 -6.68
N PRO A 253 -23.23 12.36 -6.67
CA PRO A 253 -24.18 12.77 -5.65
C PRO A 253 -25.44 11.91 -5.73
N GLY A 254 -26.02 11.58 -4.59
CA GLY A 254 -27.25 10.79 -4.55
C GLY A 254 -27.82 10.70 -3.14
N ASP A 255 -29.05 10.22 -3.06
CA ASP A 255 -29.74 9.99 -1.78
C ASP A 255 -29.19 8.75 -1.08
N PHE A 256 -29.44 8.68 0.23
CA PHE A 256 -29.12 7.51 1.04
C PHE A 256 -29.73 6.23 0.45
N GLY A 257 -28.90 5.21 0.21
CA GLY A 257 -29.31 3.96 -0.43
C GLY A 257 -29.38 4.00 -1.96
N SER A 258 -28.97 5.10 -2.60
CA SER A 258 -28.82 5.15 -4.06
C SER A 258 -27.51 4.49 -4.52
N ARG A 259 -27.50 3.97 -5.76
CA ARG A 259 -26.29 3.40 -6.36
C ARG A 259 -25.15 4.42 -6.50
N ALA A 260 -25.48 5.67 -6.81
CA ALA A 260 -24.49 6.73 -6.97
C ALA A 260 -23.77 7.04 -5.66
N LEU A 261 -24.52 7.17 -4.57
CA LEU A 261 -23.95 7.39 -3.24
C LEU A 261 -23.19 6.15 -2.75
N LEU A 262 -23.76 4.94 -2.90
CA LEU A 262 -23.06 3.69 -2.59
C LEU A 262 -21.70 3.61 -3.30
N ALA A 263 -21.65 3.91 -4.59
CA ALA A 263 -20.42 3.88 -5.37
C ALA A 263 -19.42 4.94 -4.90
N ALA A 264 -19.89 6.13 -4.53
CA ALA A 264 -19.04 7.19 -3.97
C ALA A 264 -18.47 6.80 -2.59
N ASP A 265 -19.29 6.26 -1.71
CA ASP A 265 -18.87 5.79 -0.37
C ASP A 265 -17.91 4.60 -0.46
N TYR A 266 -18.19 3.65 -1.36
CA TYR A 266 -17.28 2.54 -1.66
C TYR A 266 -15.93 3.04 -2.20
N ALA A 267 -15.93 4.03 -3.10
CA ALA A 267 -14.69 4.61 -3.62
C ALA A 267 -13.91 5.38 -2.53
N ALA A 268 -14.60 6.07 -1.62
CA ALA A 268 -13.99 6.74 -0.47
C ALA A 268 -13.38 5.71 0.49
N GLY A 269 -14.11 4.65 0.82
CA GLY A 269 -13.62 3.56 1.69
C GLY A 269 -12.39 2.85 1.10
N LEU A 270 -12.28 2.72 -0.22
CA LEU A 270 -11.05 2.26 -0.86
C LEU A 270 -9.90 3.25 -0.65
N ARG A 271 -10.09 4.52 -1.03
CA ARG A 271 -9.07 5.57 -0.88
C ARG A 271 -8.51 5.62 0.54
N ASP A 272 -9.39 5.45 1.52
CA ASP A 272 -9.02 5.48 2.92
C ASP A 272 -8.44 4.14 3.39
N SER A 273 -8.60 3.03 2.67
CA SER A 273 -8.22 1.66 3.04
C SER A 273 -9.10 1.01 4.12
N ASP A 274 -10.37 1.44 4.21
CA ASP A 274 -11.40 0.85 5.07
C ASP A 274 -11.86 -0.53 4.60
N HIS A 275 -11.68 -0.84 3.32
CA HIS A 275 -11.93 -2.17 2.75
C HIS A 275 -11.09 -2.42 1.50
N ALA A 276 -11.06 -3.67 1.05
CA ALA A 276 -10.37 -4.08 -0.17
C ALA A 276 -11.23 -3.83 -1.42
N VAL A 277 -10.59 -3.92 -2.59
CA VAL A 277 -11.27 -3.93 -3.89
C VAL A 277 -12.16 -5.18 -3.99
N ALA A 278 -13.43 -4.98 -4.34
CA ALA A 278 -14.32 -6.08 -4.71
C ALA A 278 -13.85 -6.70 -6.03
N ARG A 279 -13.19 -7.86 -5.96
CA ARG A 279 -12.65 -8.59 -7.11
C ARG A 279 -13.76 -9.26 -7.91
N GLN A 280 -14.82 -9.64 -7.21
CA GLN A 280 -16.04 -10.20 -7.75
C GLN A 280 -17.26 -9.46 -7.20
N PRO A 281 -18.38 -9.44 -7.92
CA PRO A 281 -19.59 -8.73 -7.48
C PRO A 281 -20.05 -9.11 -6.07
N GLU A 282 -20.05 -10.41 -5.76
CA GLU A 282 -20.44 -10.96 -4.46
C GLU A 282 -19.59 -10.46 -3.27
N GLU A 283 -18.33 -10.07 -3.51
CA GLU A 283 -17.46 -9.53 -2.46
C GLU A 283 -17.95 -8.17 -1.95
N LEU A 284 -18.70 -7.41 -2.75
CA LEU A 284 -19.29 -6.14 -2.31
C LEU A 284 -20.20 -6.32 -1.09
N ILE A 285 -21.04 -7.35 -1.08
CA ILE A 285 -21.95 -7.60 0.04
C ILE A 285 -21.17 -7.96 1.30
N SER A 286 -20.11 -8.76 1.14
CA SER A 286 -19.21 -9.11 2.25
C SER A 286 -18.50 -7.88 2.81
N ILE A 287 -18.04 -6.97 1.95
CA ILE A 287 -17.44 -5.69 2.34
C ILE A 287 -18.44 -4.86 3.13
N LEU A 288 -19.63 -4.61 2.58
CA LEU A 288 -20.68 -3.79 3.20
C LEU A 288 -21.07 -4.32 4.58
N ARG A 289 -21.23 -5.64 4.72
CA ARG A 289 -21.52 -6.26 6.03
C ARG A 289 -20.35 -6.14 7.00
N THR A 290 -19.12 -6.32 6.53
CA THR A 290 -17.92 -6.22 7.37
C THR A 290 -17.73 -4.82 7.94
N ILE A 291 -18.03 -3.78 7.16
CA ILE A 291 -17.98 -2.38 7.62
C ILE A 291 -19.21 -1.97 8.44
N GLY A 292 -20.20 -2.86 8.60
CA GLY A 292 -21.43 -2.56 9.35
C GLY A 292 -22.35 -1.58 8.64
N ALA A 293 -22.39 -1.62 7.30
CA ALA A 293 -23.29 -0.77 6.52
C ALA A 293 -24.76 -1.02 6.86
N HIS A 294 -25.57 0.03 6.77
CA HIS A 294 -27.01 -0.06 6.98
C HIS A 294 -27.66 -0.96 5.91
N GLU A 295 -28.73 -1.69 6.25
CA GLU A 295 -29.38 -2.65 5.35
C GLU A 295 -29.80 -2.04 4.01
N THR A 296 -30.28 -0.79 4.01
CA THR A 296 -30.60 -0.05 2.77
C THR A 296 -29.41 0.05 1.81
N VAL A 297 -28.19 0.19 2.33
CA VAL A 297 -26.96 0.24 1.54
C VAL A 297 -26.59 -1.16 1.04
N VAL A 298 -26.81 -2.20 1.86
CA VAL A 298 -26.62 -3.60 1.46
C VAL A 298 -27.55 -3.96 0.30
N GLU A 299 -28.83 -3.58 0.37
CA GLU A 299 -29.80 -3.78 -0.69
C GLU A 299 -29.43 -3.01 -1.97
N ALA A 300 -28.94 -1.77 -1.84
CA ALA A 300 -28.39 -1.02 -2.97
C ALA A 300 -27.21 -1.75 -3.63
N GLY A 301 -26.37 -2.42 -2.82
CA GLY A 301 -25.29 -3.28 -3.30
C GLY A 301 -25.79 -4.48 -4.10
N LYS A 302 -26.84 -5.16 -3.62
CA LYS A 302 -27.46 -6.29 -4.36
C LYS A 302 -28.02 -5.81 -5.70
N VAL A 303 -28.68 -4.67 -5.74
CA VAL A 303 -29.18 -4.05 -6.99
C VAL A 303 -28.02 -3.73 -7.94
N ALA A 304 -26.93 -3.14 -7.43
CA ALA A 304 -25.76 -2.82 -8.24
C ALA A 304 -25.12 -4.07 -8.88
N ILE A 305 -25.05 -5.20 -8.14
CA ILE A 305 -24.55 -6.48 -8.66
C ILE A 305 -25.41 -6.99 -9.82
N ILE A 306 -26.74 -6.88 -9.70
CA ILE A 306 -27.67 -7.30 -10.75
C ILE A 306 -27.54 -6.40 -11.99
N ASP A 307 -27.44 -5.09 -11.78
CA ASP A 307 -27.24 -4.11 -12.85
C ASP A 307 -25.92 -4.36 -13.59
N TRP A 308 -24.85 -4.68 -12.86
CA TRP A 308 -23.57 -5.10 -13.43
C TRP A 308 -23.77 -6.28 -14.38
N ALA A 309 -24.46 -7.32 -13.94
CA ALA A 309 -24.71 -8.51 -14.74
C ALA A 309 -25.49 -8.21 -16.03
N ARG A 310 -26.41 -7.24 -15.98
CA ARG A 310 -27.27 -6.86 -17.10
C ARG A 310 -26.62 -5.89 -18.08
N THR A 311 -25.78 -4.98 -17.59
CA THR A 311 -25.35 -3.81 -18.37
C THR A 311 -23.89 -3.83 -18.77
N ALA A 312 -23.03 -4.58 -18.07
CA ALA A 312 -21.61 -4.56 -18.32
C ALA A 312 -21.18 -5.65 -19.32
N PRO A 313 -20.60 -5.28 -20.48
CA PRO A 313 -20.13 -6.25 -21.48
C PRO A 313 -19.10 -7.25 -20.95
N GLN A 314 -18.34 -6.85 -19.95
CA GLN A 314 -17.28 -7.62 -19.32
C GLN A 314 -17.75 -8.41 -18.10
N SER A 315 -19.06 -8.46 -17.84
CA SER A 315 -19.62 -9.29 -16.79
C SER A 315 -19.31 -10.77 -17.03
N THR A 316 -18.88 -11.44 -15.99
CA THR A 316 -18.62 -12.89 -15.97
C THR A 316 -19.73 -13.65 -15.24
N GLY A 317 -20.91 -13.04 -15.14
CA GLY A 317 -22.02 -13.51 -14.33
C GLY A 317 -21.87 -13.17 -12.85
N ILE A 318 -22.92 -13.47 -12.07
CA ILE A 318 -23.01 -13.18 -10.64
C ILE A 318 -23.27 -14.45 -9.84
N ARG A 319 -22.76 -14.48 -8.60
CA ARG A 319 -23.18 -15.43 -7.58
C ARG A 319 -23.91 -14.66 -6.49
N THR A 320 -25.14 -15.06 -6.17
CA THR A 320 -25.94 -14.35 -5.18
C THR A 320 -25.59 -14.79 -3.76
N GLU A 321 -26.13 -14.06 -2.78
CA GLU A 321 -25.84 -14.29 -1.37
C GLU A 321 -26.40 -15.62 -0.87
N LEU A 322 -25.60 -16.34 -0.06
CA LEU A 322 -26.01 -17.55 0.64
C LEU A 322 -26.97 -17.17 1.78
N SER A 323 -28.19 -17.69 1.74
CA SER A 323 -29.19 -17.45 2.79
C SER A 323 -29.40 -18.63 3.72
N ASP A 324 -29.09 -19.86 3.30
CA ASP A 324 -29.14 -21.03 4.18
C ASP A 324 -28.12 -22.10 3.74
N ASN A 325 -27.56 -22.83 4.70
CA ASN A 325 -26.73 -24.01 4.44
C ASN A 325 -27.09 -25.11 5.43
N SER A 326 -27.45 -26.27 4.90
CA SER A 326 -27.84 -27.44 5.67
C SER A 326 -27.04 -28.66 5.24
N ARG A 327 -26.64 -29.48 6.21
CA ARG A 327 -25.87 -30.70 5.98
C ARG A 327 -26.49 -31.83 6.76
N TRP A 328 -26.64 -32.99 6.12
CA TRP A 328 -27.19 -34.18 6.76
C TRP A 328 -26.35 -35.39 6.39
N ASP A 329 -25.95 -36.15 7.41
CA ASP A 329 -25.21 -37.39 7.23
C ASP A 329 -26.18 -38.52 6.85
N HIS A 330 -25.69 -39.45 6.03
CA HIS A 330 -26.41 -40.69 5.74
C HIS A 330 -25.48 -41.90 5.93
N GLU A 331 -25.98 -42.90 6.68
CA GLU A 331 -25.33 -44.20 6.79
C GLU A 331 -25.45 -44.92 5.44
N GLY A 332 -24.35 -44.92 4.66
CA GLY A 332 -24.36 -45.48 3.32
C GLY A 332 -24.48 -47.01 3.31
N TRP A 333 -25.15 -47.54 2.29
CA TRP A 333 -25.19 -48.98 2.03
C TRP A 333 -24.11 -49.36 1.00
N GLY A 334 -23.09 -50.10 1.43
CA GLY A 334 -22.07 -50.71 0.57
C GLY A 334 -20.90 -49.81 0.14
N ALA A 335 -21.10 -48.52 -0.15
CA ALA A 335 -20.05 -47.61 -0.65
C ALA A 335 -19.35 -46.75 0.45
N GLY A 336 -19.83 -46.81 1.69
CA GLY A 336 -19.33 -46.01 2.82
C GLY A 336 -20.29 -44.87 3.21
N SER A 337 -20.09 -44.29 4.40
CA SER A 337 -20.84 -43.12 4.87
C SER A 337 -20.48 -41.87 4.07
N GLY A 338 -21.45 -40.98 3.88
CA GLY A 338 -21.24 -39.65 3.30
C GLY A 338 -22.26 -38.66 3.84
N ASP A 339 -22.30 -37.50 3.21
CA ASP A 339 -23.19 -36.42 3.58
C ASP A 339 -23.77 -35.74 2.35
N THR A 340 -24.97 -35.20 2.51
CA THR A 340 -25.57 -34.28 1.54
C THR A 340 -25.48 -32.86 2.11
N GLU A 341 -24.87 -31.94 1.37
CA GLU A 341 -24.86 -30.51 1.66
C GLU A 341 -25.83 -29.80 0.70
N ARG A 342 -26.79 -29.06 1.25
CA ARG A 342 -27.72 -28.22 0.49
C ARG A 342 -27.53 -26.76 0.87
N CYS A 343 -27.02 -25.99 -0.08
CA CYS A 343 -26.85 -24.55 -0.01
C CYS A 343 -27.99 -23.84 -0.74
N LYS A 344 -28.60 -22.86 -0.09
CA LYS A 344 -29.67 -22.02 -0.62
C LYS A 344 -29.18 -20.60 -0.76
N PHE A 345 -29.34 -20.05 -1.96
CA PHE A 345 -28.94 -18.69 -2.30
C PHE A 345 -30.16 -17.86 -2.68
N ASP A 346 -30.10 -16.57 -2.44
CA ASP A 346 -31.18 -15.66 -2.83
C ASP A 346 -31.23 -15.49 -4.35
N CYS A 347 -32.44 -15.39 -4.91
CA CYS A 347 -32.57 -15.08 -6.33
C CYS A 347 -32.28 -13.61 -6.62
N PRO A 348 -31.82 -13.26 -7.84
CA PRO A 348 -31.66 -11.87 -8.28
C PRO A 348 -32.90 -11.00 -8.08
N CYS A 349 -34.11 -11.56 -8.14
CA CYS A 349 -35.35 -10.79 -7.92
C CYS A 349 -35.72 -10.59 -6.44
N GLY A 350 -35.01 -11.24 -5.51
CA GLY A 350 -35.30 -11.22 -4.06
C GLY A 350 -36.52 -12.03 -3.61
N ARG A 351 -37.22 -12.74 -4.50
CA ARG A 351 -38.51 -13.43 -4.21
C ARG A 351 -38.45 -14.96 -4.18
N GLY A 352 -37.27 -15.55 -4.34
CA GLY A 352 -37.11 -17.00 -4.36
C GLY A 352 -35.66 -17.38 -4.21
N SER A 353 -35.32 -18.62 -4.56
CA SER A 353 -33.99 -19.15 -4.25
C SER A 353 -33.39 -19.98 -5.39
N ILE A 354 -32.06 -20.07 -5.34
CA ILE A 354 -31.24 -20.95 -6.15
C ILE A 354 -30.73 -22.02 -5.20
N ILE A 355 -30.84 -23.28 -5.60
CA ILE A 355 -30.37 -24.41 -4.81
C ILE A 355 -29.10 -24.96 -5.44
N GLU A 356 -28.12 -25.23 -4.60
CA GLU A 356 -26.92 -26.00 -4.89
C GLU A 356 -26.90 -27.18 -3.93
N GLU A 357 -26.86 -28.39 -4.48
CA GLU A 357 -26.84 -29.62 -3.70
C GLU A 357 -25.60 -30.44 -4.03
N HIS A 358 -24.93 -30.95 -3.00
CA HIS A 358 -23.76 -31.79 -3.12
C HIS A 358 -23.99 -33.10 -2.38
N ASP A 359 -24.01 -34.20 -3.12
CA ASP A 359 -23.85 -35.53 -2.55
C ASP A 359 -22.34 -35.84 -2.47
N ASN A 360 -21.83 -35.91 -1.24
CA ASN A 360 -20.42 -36.20 -0.96
C ASN A 360 -20.18 -37.68 -0.65
N THR A 361 -21.13 -38.57 -0.97
CA THR A 361 -20.97 -40.02 -0.81
C THR A 361 -19.78 -40.55 -1.63
N PRO A 362 -18.87 -41.32 -1.01
CA PRO A 362 -17.81 -41.99 -1.76
C PRO A 362 -18.39 -42.86 -2.89
N GLY A 363 -17.97 -42.60 -4.14
CA GLY A 363 -18.44 -43.33 -5.32
C GLY A 363 -19.71 -42.78 -5.99
N PHE A 364 -20.42 -41.85 -5.36
CA PHE A 364 -21.64 -41.19 -5.87
C PHE A 364 -21.55 -39.66 -5.68
N ARG A 365 -20.53 -39.05 -6.28
CA ARG A 365 -20.34 -37.59 -6.22
C ARG A 365 -21.23 -36.91 -7.25
N GLU A 366 -22.48 -36.65 -6.87
CA GLU A 366 -23.43 -35.89 -7.66
C GLU A 366 -23.53 -34.44 -7.15
N HIS A 367 -23.61 -33.51 -8.08
CA HIS A 367 -23.58 -32.07 -7.80
C HIS A 367 -24.56 -31.34 -8.71
N ASP A 368 -25.70 -30.95 -8.16
CA ASP A 368 -26.80 -30.33 -8.90
C ASP A 368 -27.00 -28.87 -8.52
N ARG A 369 -27.53 -28.10 -9.49
CA ARG A 369 -27.91 -26.71 -9.29
C ARG A 369 -29.16 -26.36 -10.10
N TRP A 370 -30.12 -25.68 -9.47
CA TRP A 370 -31.34 -25.23 -10.15
C TRP A 370 -31.90 -23.93 -9.56
N ILE A 371 -32.67 -23.21 -10.37
CA ILE A 371 -33.38 -21.99 -9.96
C ILE A 371 -34.82 -22.37 -9.58
N GLU A 372 -35.20 -22.20 -8.32
CA GLU A 372 -36.57 -22.46 -7.82
C GLU A 372 -37.53 -21.28 -8.05
N CYS A 373 -37.01 -20.08 -8.32
CA CYS A 373 -37.83 -18.92 -8.63
C CYS A 373 -38.28 -18.91 -10.10
N ASP A 374 -39.58 -18.97 -10.36
CA ASP A 374 -40.12 -18.95 -11.72
C ASP A 374 -39.77 -17.67 -12.50
N ILE A 375 -39.73 -16.51 -11.82
CA ILE A 375 -39.32 -15.24 -12.43
C ILE A 375 -37.86 -15.31 -12.89
N CYS A 376 -36.94 -15.72 -11.99
CA CYS A 376 -35.53 -15.77 -12.34
C CYS A 376 -35.21 -16.90 -13.32
N ARG A 377 -35.95 -18.02 -13.29
CA ARG A 377 -35.81 -19.10 -14.28
C ARG A 377 -36.14 -18.62 -15.70
N ALA A 378 -37.02 -17.63 -15.84
CA ALA A 378 -37.38 -17.05 -17.13
C ALA A 378 -36.44 -15.92 -17.61
N GLU A 379 -35.57 -15.40 -16.74
CA GLU A 379 -34.71 -14.24 -17.04
C GLU A 379 -33.21 -14.52 -16.95
N TRP A 380 -32.82 -15.63 -16.33
CA TRP A 380 -31.42 -15.95 -16.02
C TRP A 380 -31.10 -17.38 -16.39
N GLN A 381 -29.85 -17.61 -16.76
CA GLN A 381 -29.29 -18.94 -16.97
C GLN A 381 -27.96 -19.10 -16.23
N PHE A 382 -27.59 -20.34 -15.92
CA PHE A 382 -26.26 -20.63 -15.43
C PHE A 382 -25.24 -20.41 -16.54
N VAL A 383 -24.10 -19.81 -16.19
CA VAL A 383 -22.96 -19.69 -17.11
C VAL A 383 -22.38 -21.09 -17.34
N ASP A 384 -22.30 -21.48 -18.61
CA ASP A 384 -21.80 -22.78 -19.03
C ASP A 384 -20.30 -22.97 -18.69
N GLY A 385 -19.89 -24.21 -18.47
CA GLY A 385 -18.49 -24.59 -18.25
C GLY A 385 -17.93 -24.28 -16.86
N LEU A 386 -18.71 -23.67 -15.95
CA LEU A 386 -18.28 -23.42 -14.57
C LEU A 386 -18.54 -24.62 -13.64
N PRO A 387 -17.62 -24.92 -12.69
CA PRO A 387 -17.81 -25.99 -11.70
C PRO A 387 -19.02 -25.69 -10.82
N THR A 388 -19.63 -26.70 -10.20
CA THR A 388 -20.83 -26.52 -9.35
C THR A 388 -20.58 -25.45 -8.28
N ARG A 389 -19.53 -25.58 -7.47
CA ARG A 389 -19.17 -24.56 -6.45
C ARG A 389 -18.73 -23.21 -6.99
N GLY A 390 -18.52 -23.09 -8.30
CA GLY A 390 -18.20 -21.85 -8.99
C GLY A 390 -19.32 -21.36 -9.91
N TRP A 391 -20.54 -21.87 -9.76
CA TRP A 391 -21.67 -21.49 -10.61
C TRP A 391 -21.91 -19.98 -10.54
N ARG A 392 -22.38 -19.44 -11.67
CA ARG A 392 -22.79 -18.05 -11.83
C ARG A 392 -24.02 -17.96 -12.69
N LEU A 393 -24.80 -16.89 -12.50
CA LEU A 393 -25.92 -16.54 -13.35
C LEU A 393 -25.54 -15.41 -14.30
N GLU A 394 -26.00 -15.51 -15.54
CA GLU A 394 -26.02 -14.42 -16.49
C GLU A 394 -27.46 -14.17 -16.99
N PRO A 395 -27.80 -12.95 -17.39
CA PRO A 395 -29.11 -12.67 -17.96
C PRO A 395 -29.29 -13.41 -19.28
N LEU A 396 -30.49 -13.92 -19.52
CA LEU A 396 -30.88 -14.40 -20.85
C LEU A 396 -30.83 -13.22 -21.82
N ARG A 397 -30.04 -13.34 -22.89
CA ARG A 397 -30.04 -12.36 -23.97
C ARG A 397 -31.43 -12.38 -24.62
N ALA A 398 -32.05 -11.21 -24.76
CA ALA A 398 -33.25 -11.10 -25.58
C ALA A 398 -32.91 -11.60 -26.98
N ALA A 399 -33.67 -12.60 -27.46
CA ALA A 399 -33.51 -13.21 -28.78
C ALA A 399 -33.76 -12.21 -29.92
#